data_AF-A0A3M1SMM9-F1
#
_entry.id   AF-A0A3M1SMM9-F1
#
_cell.length_a   1.000
_cell.length_b   1.000
_cell.length_c   1.000
_cell.angle_alpha   90.00
_cell.angle_beta   90.00
_cell.angle_gamma   90.00
#
_symmetry.space_group_name_H-M   'P 1'
#
loop_
_entity.id
_entity.type
_entity.pdbx_description
1 polymer ?
#
loop_
_entity_poly.entity_id
_entity_poly.type
_entity_poly.pdbx_seq_one_letter_code
_entity_poly.pdbx_strand_id
1 'polypeptide(L)'
;MSTIVALATPHGKSAIAVVRLSGNKALEITRRLTRDDDFKPKPRYATLRKIYDPHTGDLIDEVILTYFKSPHSFTGEDVVEISCHGSPIVIRQILDACLKLDIRMASPGEFSLRALH
;
A
#
# COMPACT_ATOMS: atom_id res chain seq x y z
N MET A 1 6.57 2.16 15.68
CA MET A 1 5.82 3.23 14.98
C MET A 1 4.56 2.63 14.38
N SER A 2 3.45 3.36 14.28
CA SER A 2 2.24 2.84 13.62
C SER A 2 2.46 2.77 12.10
N THR A 3 1.92 1.73 11.45
CA THR A 3 1.93 1.66 9.98
C THR A 3 0.95 2.69 9.40
N ILE A 4 1.36 3.37 8.32
CA ILE A 4 0.62 4.46 7.67
C ILE A 4 0.34 4.15 6.21
N VAL A 5 -0.73 4.72 5.68
CA VAL A 5 -1.08 4.67 4.25
C VAL A 5 -1.48 6.05 3.71
N ALA A 6 -1.16 6.32 2.45
CA ALA A 6 -1.75 7.45 1.72
C ALA A 6 -1.66 7.24 0.21
N LEU A 7 -2.43 8.05 -0.54
CA LEU A 7 -2.18 8.27 -1.96
C LEU A 7 -0.87 9.04 -2.13
N ALA A 8 0.07 8.50 -2.91
CA ALA A 8 1.38 9.10 -3.19
C ALA A 8 1.40 9.92 -4.50
N THR A 9 0.42 9.71 -5.38
CA THR A 9 0.23 10.49 -6.61
C THR A 9 -0.74 11.67 -6.39
N PRO A 10 -0.75 12.69 -7.26
CA PRO A 10 -1.77 13.73 -7.21
C PRO A 10 -3.19 13.18 -7.26
N HIS A 11 -4.14 13.86 -6.60
CA HIS A 11 -5.55 13.54 -6.71
C HIS A 11 -6.07 13.82 -8.12
N GLY A 12 -6.85 12.90 -8.68
CA GLY A 12 -7.47 13.06 -10.00
C GLY A 12 -7.75 11.73 -10.68
N LYS A 13 -8.35 11.80 -11.87
CA LYS A 13 -8.44 10.65 -12.78
C LYS A 13 -7.12 10.51 -13.54
N SER A 14 -6.54 9.33 -13.55
CA SER A 14 -5.33 9.00 -14.29
C SER A 14 -5.36 7.54 -14.75
N ALA A 15 -4.41 7.15 -15.60
CA ALA A 15 -4.23 5.74 -15.94
C ALA A 15 -3.75 4.94 -14.71
N ILE A 16 -2.82 5.52 -13.94
CA ILE A 16 -2.19 4.88 -12.78
C ILE A 16 -2.23 5.83 -11.59
N ALA A 17 -2.47 5.26 -10.40
CA ALA A 17 -2.27 5.90 -9.11
C ALA A 17 -1.44 5.00 -8.19
N VAL A 18 -0.66 5.60 -7.29
CA VAL A 18 0.16 4.85 -6.34
C VAL A 18 -0.35 5.09 -4.93
N VAL A 19 -0.80 4.02 -4.25
CA VAL A 19 -1.07 4.03 -2.81
C VAL A 19 0.15 3.45 -2.09
N ARG A 20 0.69 4.18 -1.10
CA ARG A 20 1.91 3.79 -0.38
C ARG A 20 1.60 3.46 1.07
N LEU A 21 2.10 2.31 1.53
CA LEU A 21 2.14 1.90 2.94
C LEU A 21 3.57 2.02 3.48
N SER A 22 3.74 2.44 4.73
CA SER A 22 5.03 2.41 5.45
C SER A 22 4.85 1.98 6.89
N GLY A 23 5.68 1.04 7.34
CA GLY A 23 5.73 0.58 8.72
C GLY A 23 5.81 -0.93 8.85
N ASN A 24 5.98 -1.40 10.08
CA ASN A 24 6.20 -2.81 10.41
C ASN A 24 5.08 -3.78 9.98
N LYS A 25 3.87 -3.29 9.70
CA LYS A 25 2.73 -4.11 9.21
C LYS A 25 2.52 -4.00 7.70
N ALA A 26 3.32 -3.23 6.95
CA ALA A 26 3.06 -2.97 5.53
C ALA A 26 2.94 -4.26 4.70
N LEU A 27 3.84 -5.22 4.91
CA LEU A 27 3.80 -6.50 4.20
C LEU A 27 2.65 -7.41 4.67
N GLU A 28 2.38 -7.44 5.98
CA GLU A 28 1.27 -8.21 6.56
C GLU A 28 -0.09 -7.73 6.01
N ILE A 29 -0.31 -6.43 5.96
CA ILE A 29 -1.52 -5.82 5.40
C ILE A 29 -1.65 -6.18 3.92
N THR A 30 -0.54 -6.11 3.20
CA THR A 30 -0.51 -6.46 1.78
C THR A 30 -0.93 -7.91 1.55
N ARG A 31 -0.45 -8.86 2.37
CA ARG A 31 -0.87 -10.28 2.32
C ARG A 31 -2.37 -10.46 2.49
N ARG A 32 -2.95 -9.77 3.49
CA ARG A 32 -4.41 -9.80 3.74
C ARG A 32 -5.20 -9.24 2.56
N LEU A 33 -4.76 -8.11 2.01
CA LEU A 33 -5.38 -7.49 0.84
C LEU A 33 -5.26 -8.34 -0.43
N THR A 34 -4.17 -9.10 -0.58
CA THR A 34 -3.99 -10.03 -1.71
C THR A 34 -4.59 -11.41 -1.49
N ARG A 35 -5.12 -11.69 -0.29
CA ARG A 35 -5.58 -13.03 0.14
C ARG A 35 -4.50 -14.11 -0.05
N ASP A 36 -3.27 -13.75 0.26
CA ASP A 36 -2.09 -14.60 0.09
C ASP A 36 -1.20 -14.42 1.33
N ASP A 37 -1.51 -15.15 2.40
CA ASP A 37 -0.80 -15.05 3.69
C ASP A 37 0.68 -15.47 3.58
N ASP A 38 1.00 -16.31 2.59
CA ASP A 38 2.35 -16.78 2.30
C ASP A 38 3.10 -15.90 1.31
N PHE A 39 2.51 -14.77 0.86
CA PHE A 39 3.14 -13.89 -0.11
C PHE A 39 4.50 -13.38 0.41
N LYS A 40 5.56 -13.76 -0.31
CA LYS A 40 6.96 -13.38 -0.05
C LYS A 40 7.53 -12.67 -1.30
N PRO A 41 7.14 -11.41 -1.57
CA PRO A 41 7.65 -10.68 -2.72
C PRO A 41 9.16 -10.48 -2.63
N LYS A 42 9.84 -10.62 -3.77
CA LYS A 42 11.24 -10.20 -3.87
C LYS A 42 11.30 -8.67 -3.74
N PRO A 43 12.09 -8.11 -2.82
CA PRO A 43 12.16 -6.66 -2.66
C PRO A 43 12.60 -5.96 -3.95
N ARG A 44 11.92 -4.87 -4.32
CA ARG A 44 12.12 -4.06 -5.54
C ARG A 44 11.79 -4.78 -6.85
N TYR A 45 10.89 -5.77 -6.81
CA TYR A 45 10.33 -6.40 -7.99
C TYR A 45 8.85 -6.10 -8.11
N ALA A 46 8.46 -5.64 -9.30
CA ALA A 46 7.06 -5.47 -9.68
C ALA A 46 6.37 -6.84 -9.74
N THR A 47 5.26 -6.98 -9.03
CA THR A 47 4.49 -8.23 -8.97
C THR A 47 3.01 -7.94 -9.25
N LEU A 48 2.44 -8.56 -10.27
CA LEU A 48 1.01 -8.48 -10.58
C LEU A 48 0.20 -9.22 -9.52
N ARG A 49 -0.78 -8.55 -8.90
CA ARG A 49 -1.67 -9.13 -7.89
C ARG A 49 -3.06 -8.54 -7.99
N LYS A 50 -4.02 -9.22 -7.36
CA LYS A 50 -5.37 -8.71 -7.13
C LYS A 50 -5.48 -8.21 -5.70
N ILE A 51 -6.20 -7.11 -5.51
CA ILE A 51 -6.50 -6.53 -4.20
C ILE A 51 -7.97 -6.73 -3.92
N TYR A 52 -8.28 -7.18 -2.70
CA TYR A 52 -9.62 -7.48 -2.24
C TYR A 52 -9.97 -6.66 -0.99
N ASP A 53 -11.26 -6.41 -0.80
CA ASP A 53 -11.75 -5.93 0.48
C ASP A 53 -11.57 -7.05 1.54
N PRO A 54 -10.90 -6.79 2.66
CA PRO A 54 -10.59 -7.83 3.64
C PRO A 54 -11.81 -8.31 4.44
N HIS A 55 -12.93 -7.59 4.41
CA HIS A 55 -14.15 -7.95 5.14
C HIS A 55 -15.19 -8.55 4.21
N THR A 56 -15.49 -7.90 3.08
CA THR A 56 -16.52 -8.40 2.15
C THR A 56 -15.96 -9.47 1.22
N GLY A 57 -14.67 -9.37 0.91
CA GLY A 57 -14.02 -10.28 -0.01
C GLY A 57 -14.17 -9.94 -1.48
N ASP A 58 -14.73 -8.78 -1.79
CA ASP A 58 -14.90 -8.31 -3.15
C ASP A 58 -13.56 -7.96 -3.79
N LEU A 59 -13.42 -8.24 -5.08
CA LEU A 59 -12.28 -7.78 -5.86
C LEU A 59 -12.38 -6.25 -6.02
N ILE A 60 -11.34 -5.53 -5.60
CA ILE A 60 -11.23 -4.09 -5.77
C ILE A 60 -10.54 -3.76 -7.10
N ASP A 61 -9.34 -4.32 -7.32
CA ASP A 61 -8.54 -4.04 -8.52
C ASP A 61 -7.49 -5.12 -8.79
N GLU A 62 -6.97 -5.14 -10.02
CA GLU A 62 -5.72 -5.82 -10.39
C GLU A 62 -4.60 -4.78 -10.51
N VAL A 63 -3.53 -4.98 -9.74
CA VAL A 63 -2.51 -3.97 -9.44
C VAL A 63 -1.10 -4.50 -9.62
N ILE A 64 -0.14 -3.59 -9.76
CA ILE A 64 1.28 -3.90 -9.62
C ILE A 64 1.74 -3.51 -8.22
N LEU A 65 2.23 -4.50 -7.47
CA LEU A 65 2.83 -4.30 -6.15
C LEU A 65 4.35 -4.21 -6.26
N THR A 66 4.93 -3.28 -5.50
CA THR A 66 6.39 -3.25 -5.25
C THR A 66 6.64 -3.18 -3.74
N TYR A 67 7.37 -4.17 -3.22
CA TYR A 67 7.77 -4.21 -1.82
C TYR A 67 9.21 -3.71 -1.66
N PHE A 68 9.44 -2.83 -0.68
CA PHE A 68 10.75 -2.35 -0.28
C PHE A 68 10.98 -2.79 1.16
N LYS A 69 11.96 -3.68 1.35
CA LYS A 69 12.30 -4.22 2.65
C LYS A 69 13.16 -3.23 3.45
N SER A 70 12.84 -3.01 4.71
CA SER A 70 13.69 -2.25 5.64
C SER A 70 15.11 -2.82 5.70
N PRO A 71 16.17 -1.99 5.80
CA PRO A 71 16.15 -0.52 5.84
C PRO A 71 16.20 0.15 4.45
N HIS A 72 16.06 -0.62 3.37
CA HIS A 72 16.30 -0.15 2.00
C HIS A 72 15.01 0.35 1.32
N SER A 73 14.36 1.32 1.94
CA SER A 73 13.13 1.96 1.45
C SER A 73 13.20 3.48 1.60
N PHE A 74 12.18 4.18 1.10
CA PHE A 74 12.10 5.65 1.23
C PHE A 74 12.08 6.12 2.69
N THR A 75 11.44 5.38 3.59
CA THR A 75 11.26 5.76 5.00
C THR A 75 12.22 5.05 5.96
N GLY A 76 13.07 4.15 5.47
CA GLY A 76 13.84 3.22 6.30
C GLY A 76 13.02 2.06 6.89
N GLU A 77 11.69 2.08 6.78
CA GLU A 77 10.80 1.01 7.23
C GLU A 77 10.47 0.01 6.11
N ASP A 78 9.68 -1.02 6.39
CA ASP A 78 9.04 -1.77 5.33
C ASP A 78 8.02 -0.87 4.60
N VAL A 79 8.12 -0.81 3.27
CA VAL A 79 7.23 -0.02 2.41
C VAL A 79 6.63 -0.92 1.34
N VAL A 80 5.35 -0.74 1.07
CA VAL A 80 4.67 -1.34 -0.09
C VAL A 80 4.04 -0.24 -0.91
N GLU A 81 4.28 -0.27 -2.21
CA GLU A 81 3.62 0.59 -3.19
C GLU A 81 2.65 -0.24 -4.02
N ILE A 82 1.40 0.23 -4.07
CA ILE A 82 0.30 -0.35 -4.83
C ILE A 82 0.03 0.57 -6.01
N SER A 83 0.55 0.19 -7.18
CA SER A 83 0.24 0.85 -8.44
C SER A 83 -1.05 0.27 -9.01
N CYS A 84 -2.14 1.01 -8.85
CA CYS A 84 -3.51 0.63 -9.22
C CYS A 84 -4.02 1.50 -10.37
N HIS A 85 -5.20 1.16 -10.91
CA HIS A 85 -5.88 2.03 -11.86
C HIS A 85 -6.18 3.38 -11.20
N GLY A 86 -5.90 4.48 -11.91
CA GLY A 86 -6.11 5.85 -11.41
C GLY A 86 -7.56 6.31 -11.34
N SER A 87 -8.48 5.40 -11.03
CA SER A 87 -9.89 5.71 -10.75
C SER A 87 -10.04 6.18 -9.30
N PRO A 88 -10.63 7.36 -9.04
CA PRO A 88 -10.87 7.84 -7.67
C PRO A 88 -11.65 6.86 -6.78
N ILE A 89 -12.52 6.04 -7.38
CA ILE A 89 -13.29 5.02 -6.67
C ILE A 89 -12.38 3.88 -6.21
N VAL A 90 -11.53 3.37 -7.12
CA VAL A 90 -10.57 2.29 -6.82
C VAL A 90 -9.59 2.74 -5.73
N ILE A 91 -9.01 3.93 -5.88
CA ILE A 91 -8.08 4.50 -4.89
C ILE A 91 -8.73 4.56 -3.51
N ARG A 92 -9.97 5.07 -3.43
CA ARG A 92 -10.72 5.14 -2.17
C ARG A 92 -10.97 3.76 -1.58
N GLN A 93 -11.39 2.79 -2.40
CA GLN A 93 -11.63 1.42 -1.92
C GLN A 93 -10.35 0.78 -1.37
N ILE A 94 -9.20 0.97 -2.02
CA ILE A 94 -7.90 0.47 -1.52
C ILE A 94 -7.53 1.13 -0.20
N LEU A 95 -7.69 2.46 -0.08
CA LEU A 95 -7.43 3.18 1.17
C LEU A 95 -8.36 2.70 2.30
N ASP A 96 -9.66 2.60 2.04
CA ASP A 96 -10.65 2.13 3.01
C ASP A 96 -10.36 0.67 3.43
N ALA A 97 -9.98 -0.19 2.49
CA ALA A 97 -9.57 -1.57 2.77
C ALA A 97 -8.31 -1.63 3.65
N CYS A 98 -7.33 -0.75 3.43
CA CYS A 98 -6.17 -0.61 4.30
C CYS A 98 -6.57 -0.18 5.72
N LEU A 99 -7.41 0.85 5.84
CA LEU A 99 -7.83 1.41 7.14
C LEU A 99 -8.63 0.44 8.01
N LYS A 100 -9.30 -0.56 7.40
CA LYS A 100 -9.97 -1.67 8.12
C LYS A 100 -8.99 -2.61 8.84
N LEU A 101 -7.67 -2.51 8.61
CA LEU A 101 -6.64 -3.43 9.10
C LEU A 101 -5.76 -2.81 10.19
N ASP A 102 -6.36 -2.00 11.07
CA ASP A 102 -5.71 -1.36 12.22
C ASP A 102 -4.48 -0.51 11.85
N ILE A 103 -4.59 0.25 10.76
CA ILE A 103 -3.64 1.29 10.37
C ILE A 103 -4.34 2.63 10.17
N ARG A 104 -3.56 3.68 9.98
CA ARG A 104 -4.08 5.04 9.84
C ARG A 104 -3.57 5.72 8.57
N MET A 105 -4.24 6.81 8.21
CA MET A 105 -3.73 7.73 7.20
C MET A 105 -2.41 8.35 7.65
N ALA A 106 -1.50 8.56 6.71
CA ALA A 106 -0.30 9.36 6.92
C ALA A 106 -0.68 10.84 7.10
N SER A 107 -0.01 11.53 8.01
CA SER A 107 -0.07 12.99 8.11
C SER A 107 0.72 13.65 6.96
N PRO A 108 0.42 14.93 6.62
CA PRO A 108 1.20 15.65 5.62
C PRO A 108 2.70 15.61 5.92
N GLY A 109 3.51 15.22 4.93
CA GLY A 109 4.97 15.11 5.04
C GLY A 109 5.49 13.94 5.88
N GLU A 110 4.62 13.08 6.43
CA GLU A 110 5.04 12.07 7.41
C GLU A 110 6.00 11.03 6.84
N PHE A 111 5.83 10.60 5.58
CA PHE A 111 6.80 9.67 4.96
C PHE A 111 8.21 10.26 4.92
N SER A 112 8.35 11.53 4.53
CA SER A 112 9.65 12.21 4.49
C SER A 112 10.21 12.44 5.89
N LEU A 113 9.36 12.74 6.88
CA LEU A 113 9.77 12.87 8.28
C LEU A 113 10.38 11.56 8.80
N ARG A 114 9.78 10.41 8.48
CA ARG A 114 10.30 9.10 8.88
C ARG A 114 11.65 8.77 8.23
N ALA A 115 11.88 9.24 7.02
CA ALA A 115 13.14 9.05 6.29
C ALA A 115 14.37 9.71 6.93
N LEU A 116 14.16 10.62 7.89
CA LEU A 116 15.24 11.32 8.60
C LEU A 116 15.79 10.52 9.81
N HIS A 117 15.23 9.34 10.10
CA HIS A 117 15.53 8.53 11.27
C HIS A 117 16.10 7.16 10.91
#